data_AF-A0A971EUN4-F1
#
_entry.id   AF-A0A971EUN4-F1
#
_cell.length_a   1.000
_cell.length_b   1.000
_cell.length_c   1.000
_cell.angle_alpha   90.00
_cell.angle_beta   90.00
_cell.angle_gamma   90.00
#
_symmetry.space_group_name_H-M   'P 1'
#
loop_
_entity.id
_entity.type
_entity.pdbx_description
1 polymer ?
#
loop_
_entity_poly.entity_id
_entity_poly.type
_entity_poly.pdbx_seq_one_letter_code
_entity_poly.pdbx_strand_id
1 'polypeptide(L)'
;MTSYHEPVEQLSEHSRNCTRAINSLKEELEAVDWYNQRVEASKNDDLKKILAHNRDEEIEHACMLLEWLRRNMAGWDEELRTYLFSEGDITALEEGGGEGEEIKPASRGKDLGIGKLK
;
A
#
# COMPACT_ATOMS: atom_id res chain seq x y z
N MET A 1 22.48 -8.12 -3.68
CA MET A 1 22.24 -7.41 -2.41
C MET A 1 22.29 -8.43 -1.29
N THR A 2 22.95 -8.15 -0.17
CA THR A 2 22.97 -9.07 0.98
C THR A 2 21.60 -9.06 1.67
N SER A 3 21.06 -10.23 2.03
CA SER A 3 19.73 -10.32 2.67
C SER A 3 19.69 -9.74 4.09
N TYR A 4 20.86 -9.55 4.73
CA TYR A 4 21.04 -9.00 6.05
C TYR A 4 22.28 -8.09 6.08
N HIS A 5 22.27 -7.08 6.95
CA HIS A 5 23.41 -6.17 7.18
C HIS A 5 24.21 -6.51 8.43
N GLU A 6 23.67 -7.36 9.29
CA GLU A 6 24.32 -7.85 10.52
C GLU A 6 24.38 -9.39 10.49
N PRO A 7 25.28 -10.02 11.26
CA PRO A 7 25.34 -11.47 11.37
C PRO A 7 24.00 -12.07 11.80
N VAL A 8 23.48 -13.04 11.06
CA VAL A 8 22.11 -13.57 11.23
C VAL A 8 21.91 -14.22 12.60
N GLU A 9 22.97 -14.79 13.15
CA GLU A 9 23.02 -15.38 14.50
C GLU A 9 22.83 -14.36 15.63
N GLN A 10 23.04 -13.06 15.36
CA GLN A 10 22.78 -11.98 16.32
C GLN A 10 21.35 -11.43 16.21
N LEU A 11 20.58 -11.87 15.21
CA LEU A 11 19.23 -11.39 14.98
C LEU A 11 18.21 -12.30 15.65
N SER A 12 17.25 -11.70 16.37
CA SER A 12 16.09 -12.42 16.87
C SER A 12 15.27 -13.02 15.72
N GLU A 13 14.52 -14.10 16.01
CA GLU A 13 13.60 -14.68 15.03
C GLU A 13 12.58 -13.65 14.52
N HIS A 14 12.07 -12.81 15.43
CA HIS A 14 11.15 -11.73 15.10
C HIS A 14 11.75 -10.73 14.12
N SER A 15 12.98 -10.25 14.37
CA SER A 15 13.69 -9.32 13.48
C SER A 15 13.90 -9.95 12.10
N ARG A 16 14.25 -11.24 12.05
CA ARG A 16 14.41 -11.97 10.78
C ARG A 16 13.09 -12.11 10.03
N ASN A 17 11.97 -12.31 10.72
CA ASN A 17 10.64 -12.30 10.09
C ASN A 17 10.27 -10.92 9.53
N CYS A 18 10.58 -9.84 10.26
CA CYS A 18 10.41 -8.48 9.74
C CYS A 18 11.27 -8.24 8.49
N THR A 19 12.54 -8.69 8.49
CA THR A 19 13.40 -8.60 7.30
C THR A 19 12.82 -9.36 6.10
N ARG A 20 12.24 -10.55 6.31
CA ARG A 20 11.55 -11.28 5.24
C ARG A 20 10.41 -10.46 4.66
N ALA A 21 9.50 -9.97 5.51
CA ALA A 21 8.35 -9.18 5.08
C ALA A 21 8.76 -7.87 4.37
N ILE A 22 9.77 -7.16 4.88
CA ILE A 22 10.28 -5.92 4.27
C ILE A 22 10.93 -6.19 2.90
N ASN A 23 11.75 -7.24 2.78
CA ASN A 23 12.37 -7.57 1.49
C ASN A 23 11.33 -8.00 0.47
N SER A 24 10.35 -8.82 0.85
CA SER A 24 9.23 -9.16 -0.05
C SER A 24 8.45 -7.92 -0.45
N LEU A 25 8.14 -7.00 0.48
CA LEU A 25 7.44 -5.76 0.15
C LEU A 25 8.23 -4.91 -0.86
N LYS A 26 9.56 -4.83 -0.69
CA LYS A 26 10.43 -4.13 -1.66
C LYS A 26 10.40 -4.78 -3.04
N GLU A 27 10.45 -6.11 -3.09
CA GLU A 27 10.38 -6.87 -4.35
C GLU A 27 9.06 -6.61 -5.08
N GLU A 28 7.93 -6.59 -4.37
CA GLU A 28 6.62 -6.25 -4.97
C GLU A 28 6.59 -4.81 -5.50
N LEU A 29 7.11 -3.85 -4.74
CA LEU A 29 7.17 -2.45 -5.17
C LEU A 29 8.08 -2.26 -6.40
N GLU A 30 9.22 -2.97 -6.47
CA GLU A 30 10.08 -2.99 -7.65
C GLU A 30 9.36 -3.61 -8.86
N ALA A 31 8.60 -4.69 -8.66
CA ALA A 31 7.81 -5.30 -9.71
C ALA A 31 6.72 -4.36 -10.25
N VAL A 32 6.01 -3.66 -9.36
CA VAL A 32 5.02 -2.63 -9.75
C VAL A 32 5.65 -1.56 -10.63
N ASP A 33 6.78 -0.98 -10.20
CA ASP A 33 7.50 0.04 -10.98
C ASP A 33 7.91 -0.49 -12.35
N TRP A 34 8.57 -1.66 -12.39
CA TRP A 34 9.04 -2.24 -13.63
C TRP A 34 7.90 -2.58 -14.59
N TYR A 35 6.81 -3.17 -14.10
CA TYR A 35 5.65 -3.45 -14.95
C TYR A 35 5.01 -2.15 -15.45
N ASN A 36 4.91 -1.12 -14.61
CA ASN A 36 4.34 0.16 -15.02
C ASN A 36 5.13 0.79 -16.18
N GLN A 37 6.47 0.81 -16.09
CA GLN A 37 7.34 1.28 -17.17
C GLN A 37 7.20 0.44 -18.44
N ARG A 38 7.12 -0.89 -18.31
CA ARG A 38 6.99 -1.81 -19.46
C ARG A 38 5.62 -1.70 -20.15
N VAL A 39 4.54 -1.48 -19.39
CA VAL A 39 3.20 -1.22 -19.94
C VAL A 39 3.22 0.03 -20.83
N GLU A 40 3.84 1.10 -20.35
CA GLU A 40 3.97 2.35 -21.11
C GLU A 40 4.81 2.16 -22.39
N ALA A 41 5.98 1.50 -22.26
CA ALA A 41 6.91 1.34 -23.37
C ALA A 41 6.53 0.26 -24.40
N SER A 42 5.68 -0.72 -24.03
CA SER A 42 5.30 -1.82 -24.91
C SER A 42 4.51 -1.31 -26.13
N LYS A 43 4.70 -1.97 -27.28
CA LYS A 43 3.93 -1.73 -28.52
C LYS A 43 2.97 -2.87 -28.86
N ASN A 44 2.92 -3.92 -28.04
CA ASN A 44 2.05 -5.08 -28.25
C ASN A 44 0.91 -5.04 -27.20
N ASP A 45 -0.33 -4.94 -27.68
CA ASP A 45 -1.51 -4.75 -26.84
C ASP A 45 -1.82 -5.96 -25.95
N ASP A 46 -1.56 -7.18 -26.42
CA ASP A 46 -1.80 -8.38 -25.61
C ASP A 46 -0.77 -8.50 -24.49
N LEU A 47 0.49 -8.16 -24.77
CA LEU A 47 1.51 -8.07 -23.73
C LEU A 47 1.18 -6.96 -22.72
N LYS A 48 0.68 -5.79 -23.15
CA LYS A 48 0.26 -4.72 -22.22
C LYS A 48 -0.78 -5.20 -21.22
N LYS A 49 -1.78 -5.96 -21.67
CA LYS A 49 -2.83 -6.50 -20.78
C LYS A 49 -2.24 -7.42 -19.71
N ILE A 50 -1.33 -8.32 -20.09
CA ILE A 50 -0.67 -9.24 -19.15
C ILE A 50 0.17 -8.46 -18.13
N LEU A 51 1.00 -7.52 -18.60
CA LEU A 51 1.87 -6.75 -17.71
C LEU A 51 1.07 -5.85 -16.76
N ALA A 52 -0.03 -5.25 -17.21
CA ALA A 52 -0.92 -4.44 -16.37
C ALA A 52 -1.66 -5.30 -15.34
N HIS A 53 -2.15 -6.48 -15.73
CA HIS A 53 -2.74 -7.43 -14.80
C HIS A 53 -1.76 -7.81 -13.68
N ASN A 54 -0.55 -8.25 -14.05
CA ASN A 54 0.46 -8.64 -13.07
C ASN A 54 0.82 -7.46 -12.15
N ARG A 55 1.04 -6.25 -12.71
CA ARG A 55 1.30 -5.03 -11.92
C ARG A 55 0.25 -4.83 -10.83
N ASP A 56 -1.02 -4.96 -11.18
CA ASP A 56 -2.12 -4.67 -10.28
C ASP A 56 -2.25 -5.76 -9.20
N GLU A 57 -1.90 -7.02 -9.49
CA GLU A 57 -1.78 -8.10 -8.48
C GLU A 57 -0.62 -7.85 -7.51
N GLU A 58 0.54 -7.35 -7.96
CA GLU A 58 1.65 -7.07 -7.05
C GLU A 58 1.32 -5.96 -6.05
N ILE A 59 0.41 -5.03 -6.39
CA ILE A 59 -0.10 -4.03 -5.44
C ILE A 59 -0.87 -4.71 -4.31
N GLU A 60 -1.67 -5.74 -4.61
CA GLU A 60 -2.36 -6.54 -3.58
C GLU A 60 -1.34 -7.24 -2.68
N HIS A 61 -0.33 -7.89 -3.25
CA HIS A 61 0.74 -8.54 -2.49
C HIS A 61 1.48 -7.57 -1.56
N ALA A 62 1.82 -6.38 -2.07
CA ALA A 62 2.43 -5.31 -1.29
C ALA A 62 1.54 -4.88 -0.11
N CYS A 63 0.23 -4.68 -0.33
CA CYS A 63 -0.71 -4.33 0.73
C CYS A 63 -0.83 -5.44 1.80
N MET A 64 -0.84 -6.72 1.40
CA MET A 64 -0.88 -7.85 2.35
C MET A 64 0.36 -7.89 3.26
N LEU A 65 1.55 -7.65 2.68
CA LEU A 65 2.80 -7.60 3.43
C LEU A 65 2.89 -6.37 4.35
N LEU A 66 2.43 -5.20 3.87
CA LEU A 66 2.35 -3.99 4.67
C LEU A 66 1.42 -4.16 5.86
N GLU A 67 0.27 -4.81 5.68
CA GLU A 67 -0.65 -5.11 6.79
C GLU A 67 -0.04 -6.08 7.82
N TRP A 68 0.75 -7.07 7.38
CA TRP A 68 1.48 -7.91 8.32
C TRP A 68 2.49 -7.10 9.12
N LEU A 69 3.24 -6.19 8.47
CA LEU A 69 4.17 -5.28 9.15
C LEU A 69 3.45 -4.38 10.16
N ARG A 70 2.32 -3.78 9.79
CA ARG A 70 1.48 -2.97 10.70
C ARG A 70 1.14 -3.71 11.99
N ARG A 71 0.80 -5.00 11.89
CA ARG A 71 0.41 -5.83 13.05
C ARG A 71 1.58 -6.32 13.90
N ASN A 72 2.78 -6.42 13.33
CA ASN A 72 3.89 -7.15 13.95
C ASN A 72 5.11 -6.30 14.27
N MET A 73 5.31 -5.16 13.61
CA MET A 73 6.49 -4.31 13.80
C MET A 73 6.07 -2.96 14.39
N ALA A 74 6.58 -2.65 15.58
CA ALA A 74 6.24 -1.42 16.29
C ALA A 74 6.52 -0.15 15.45
N GLY A 75 5.72 0.89 15.66
CA GLY A 75 5.77 2.15 14.91
C GLY A 75 4.88 2.15 13.66
N TRP A 76 4.78 1.04 12.93
CA TRP A 76 4.00 1.02 11.67
C TRP A 76 2.52 1.36 11.86
N ASP A 77 1.85 0.87 12.90
CA ASP A 77 0.42 1.15 13.11
C ASP A 77 0.13 2.63 13.38
N GLU A 78 0.99 3.28 14.16
CA GLU A 78 0.88 4.71 14.49
C GLU A 78 1.03 5.53 13.21
N GLU A 79 2.15 5.37 12.50
CA GLU A 79 2.44 6.13 11.29
C GLU A 79 1.38 5.89 10.19
N LEU A 80 1.00 4.63 9.95
CA LEU A 80 0.02 4.31 8.91
C LEU A 80 -1.35 4.93 9.18
N ARG A 81 -1.77 5.05 10.46
CA ARG A 81 -3.03 5.70 10.83
C ARG A 81 -2.98 7.22 10.66
N THR A 82 -1.82 7.83 10.87
CA THR A 82 -1.62 9.27 10.68
C THR A 82 -1.78 9.67 9.21
N TYR A 83 -1.24 8.88 8.28
CA TYR A 83 -1.14 9.29 6.87
C TYR A 83 -2.12 8.61 5.91
N LEU A 84 -2.51 7.36 6.13
CA LEU A 84 -3.35 6.66 5.15
C LEU A 84 -4.80 7.11 5.23
N PHE A 85 -5.44 7.18 4.07
CA PHE A 85 -6.85 7.57 3.91
C PHE A 85 -7.18 8.99 4.42
N SER A 86 -6.18 9.87 4.50
CA SER A 86 -6.36 11.28 4.76
C SER A 86 -6.49 12.09 3.45
N GLU A 87 -6.96 13.32 3.58
CA GLU A 87 -6.98 14.33 2.51
C GLU A 87 -6.16 15.55 2.95
N GLY A 88 -5.67 16.33 1.98
CA GLY A 88 -4.86 17.52 2.24
C GLY A 88 -3.36 17.31 2.04
N ASP A 89 -2.55 18.24 2.55
CA ASP A 89 -1.10 18.16 2.46
C ASP A 89 -0.55 17.10 3.41
N ILE A 90 0.04 16.04 2.85
CA ILE A 90 0.59 14.91 3.61
C ILE A 90 1.62 15.39 4.65
N THR A 91 2.44 16.38 4.30
CA THR A 91 3.51 16.88 5.17
C THR A 91 2.98 17.71 6.35
N ALA A 92 1.72 18.17 6.28
CA ALA A 92 1.08 18.91 7.35
C ALA A 92 0.37 18.02 8.38
N LEU A 93 0.29 16.70 8.16
CA LEU A 93 -0.42 15.77 9.06
C LEU A 93 0.36 15.41 10.32
N GLU A 94 1.68 15.60 10.33
CA GLU A 94 2.57 15.38 11.48
C GLU A 94 2.19 16.21 12.71
N GLU A 95 1.63 17.40 12.50
CA GLU A 95 1.30 18.35 13.57
C GLU A 95 -0.10 18.12 14.17
N GLY A 96 -0.90 17.18 13.61
CA GLY A 96 -2.36 17.19 13.71
C GLY A 96 -3.08 16.02 14.39
N GLY A 97 -2.47 14.87 14.69
CA GLY A 97 -3.31 13.78 15.24
C GLY A 97 -2.64 12.48 15.66
N GLY A 98 -2.48 12.32 16.97
CA GLY A 98 -2.31 11.03 17.66
C GLY A 98 -3.63 10.38 18.12
N GLU A 99 -4.79 10.85 17.64
CA GLU A 99 -6.09 10.24 17.95
C GLU A 99 -6.88 10.08 16.66
N GLY A 100 -6.95 8.85 16.16
CA GLY A 100 -7.73 8.52 14.97
C GLY A 100 -9.19 8.87 15.18
N GLU A 101 -9.67 9.93 14.54
CA GLU A 101 -11.09 10.18 14.38
C GLU A 101 -11.68 9.04 13.53
N GLU A 102 -12.72 8.38 14.05
CA GLU A 102 -13.51 7.41 13.31
C GLU A 102 -14.02 8.04 12.00
N ILE A 103 -13.54 7.51 10.87
CA ILE A 103 -14.07 7.82 9.55
C ILE A 103 -15.53 7.37 9.50
N LYS A 104 -16.47 8.31 9.66
CA LYS A 104 -17.89 8.04 9.42
C LYS A 104 -18.12 7.81 7.92
N PRO A 105 -18.82 6.75 7.52
CA PRO A 105 -19.05 6.49 6.10
C PRO A 105 -19.90 7.61 5.48
N ALA A 106 -19.46 8.09 4.32
CA ALA A 106 -20.17 9.08 3.53
C ALA A 106 -21.62 8.63 3.27
N SER A 107 -22.56 9.46 3.71
CA SER A 107 -24.00 9.32 3.45
C SER A 107 -24.26 9.19 1.95
N ARG A 108 -24.65 7.99 1.51
CA ARG A 108 -25.10 7.69 0.14
C ARG A 108 -26.25 8.64 -0.23
N GLY A 109 -26.08 9.33 -1.35
CA GLY A 109 -26.87 10.48 -1.79
C GLY A 109 -28.39 10.29 -1.75
N LYS A 110 -29.07 11.37 -1.37
CA LYS A 110 -30.52 11.50 -1.34
C LYS A 110 -31.01 11.94 -2.73
N ASP A 111 -31.76 11.04 -3.35
CA ASP A 111 -32.94 11.30 -4.20
C ASP A 111 -32.73 12.05 -5.53
N LEU A 112 -32.68 11.28 -6.63
CA LEU A 112 -32.81 11.77 -8.00
C LEU A 112 -34.29 12.11 -8.26
N GLY A 113 -34.63 13.40 -8.18
CA GLY A 113 -35.96 13.96 -8.39
C GLY A 113 -36.50 13.80 -9.81
N ILE A 114 -36.81 12.57 -10.21
CA ILE A 114 -37.53 12.25 -11.44
C ILE A 114 -39.01 12.17 -11.09
N GLY A 115 -39.73 13.27 -11.29
CA GLY A 115 -41.15 13.28 -11.00
C GLY A 115 -41.88 14.55 -11.38
N LYS A 116 -41.90 14.92 -12.67
CA LYS A 116 -43.03 15.66 -13.26
C LYS A 116 -43.27 15.23 -14.72
N LEU A 117 -44.14 14.23 -14.85
CA LEU A 117 -44.98 14.01 -16.01
C LEU A 117 -46.06 15.12 -16.05
N LYS A 118 -46.14 15.85 -17.16
CA LYS A 118 -47.37 16.30 -17.81
C LYS A 118 -47.12 16.41 -19.31
#